data_AF-A0A396NLQ0-F1
#
_entry.id   AF-A0A396NLQ0-F1
#
_cell.length_a   1.000
_cell.length_b   1.000
_cell.length_c   1.000
_cell.angle_alpha   90.00
_cell.angle_beta   90.00
_cell.angle_gamma   90.00
#
_symmetry.space_group_name_H-M   'P 1'
#
loop_
_entity.id
_entity.type
_entity.pdbx_description
1 polymer ?
#
loop_
_entity_poly.entity_id
_entity_poly.type
_entity_poly.pdbx_seq_one_letter_code
_entity_poly.pdbx_strand_id
1 'polypeptide(L)'
;MKRLASLVFAFVLAVPMSAYAATTETTKVENKGNPIKVSSNQLSEGVTFSLEKDKPVQVEFPDGQIETFTFKVEDVKNENGSRATSKTKRMAVERGYGTANLELSAYATYSGRSVSIDGDAYLDFWGLNTSVDEKETKVIKRTGSGNNYAKAGTTGTVSTTEPATGVFFTKKFNFEMWLDPANSDTAIINVIS
;
A
#
# COMPACT_ATOMS: atom_id res chain seq x y z
N MET A 1 7.45 38.78 58.50
CA MET A 1 6.97 37.49 57.96
C MET A 1 6.01 37.81 56.82
N LYS A 2 6.42 37.55 55.56
CA LYS A 2 5.90 36.49 54.67
C LYS A 2 4.44 36.73 54.23
N ARG A 3 4.00 36.87 52.97
CA ARG A 3 4.58 36.82 51.60
C ARG A 3 3.55 37.50 50.68
N LEU A 4 3.95 38.46 49.83
CA LEU A 4 3.17 38.81 48.64
C LEU A 4 3.62 37.85 47.53
N ALA A 5 2.75 36.95 47.08
CA ALA A 5 3.04 36.09 45.94
C ALA A 5 2.79 36.87 44.65
N SER A 6 3.88 37.26 43.99
CA SER A 6 3.88 37.81 42.64
C SER A 6 3.43 36.73 41.65
N LEU A 7 2.34 37.00 40.93
CA LEU A 7 1.82 36.17 39.86
C LEU A 7 2.62 36.50 38.58
N VAL A 8 3.72 35.77 38.34
CA VAL A 8 4.45 35.87 37.08
C VAL A 8 3.69 35.04 36.03
N PHE A 9 2.94 35.72 35.17
CA PHE A 9 2.41 35.15 33.94
C PHE A 9 3.60 34.86 33.01
N ALA A 10 4.07 33.62 32.99
CA ALA A 10 4.97 33.15 31.95
C ALA A 10 4.18 33.04 30.64
N PHE A 11 4.38 34.01 29.74
CA PHE A 11 4.02 33.89 28.34
C PHE A 11 4.87 32.76 27.73
N VAL A 12 4.33 31.53 27.72
CA VAL A 12 4.89 30.47 26.87
C VAL A 12 4.53 30.86 25.45
N LEU A 13 5.50 31.43 24.75
CA LEU A 13 5.46 31.59 23.31
C LEU A 13 5.26 30.20 22.70
N ALA A 14 4.02 29.89 22.34
CA ALA A 14 3.71 28.78 21.46
C ALA A 14 4.40 29.08 20.12
N VAL A 15 5.57 28.50 19.92
CA VAL A 15 6.16 28.42 18.58
C VAL A 15 5.20 27.52 17.80
N PRO A 16 4.52 28.02 16.75
CA PRO A 16 3.78 27.12 15.88
C PRO A 16 4.84 26.26 15.20
N MET A 17 4.99 25.01 15.65
CA MET A 17 5.61 23.99 14.82
C MET A 17 4.76 23.92 13.56
N SER A 18 5.27 24.49 12.48
CA SER A 18 4.76 24.23 11.15
C SER A 18 4.79 22.71 10.99
N ALA A 19 3.61 22.09 10.99
CA ALA A 19 3.47 20.74 10.49
C ALA A 19 3.95 20.79 9.05
N TYR A 20 5.18 20.35 8.83
CA TYR A 20 5.69 20.10 7.49
C TYR A 20 4.84 18.93 6.99
N ALA A 21 3.77 19.25 6.28
CA ALA A 21 3.14 18.29 5.41
C ALA A 21 4.21 17.96 4.38
N ALA A 22 4.95 16.88 4.59
CA ALA A 22 5.69 16.25 3.53
C ALA A 22 4.64 15.81 2.51
N THR A 23 4.35 16.68 1.55
CA THR A 23 3.70 16.31 0.32
C THR A 23 4.66 15.36 -0.37
N THR A 24 4.49 14.07 -0.12
CA THR A 24 5.08 13.05 -0.96
C THR A 24 4.53 13.35 -2.35
N GLU A 25 5.36 13.93 -3.22
CA GLU A 25 4.99 14.18 -4.61
C GLU A 25 4.60 12.82 -5.20
N THR A 26 3.30 12.61 -5.32
CA THR A 26 2.75 11.40 -5.90
C THR A 26 3.08 11.49 -7.38
N THR A 27 4.15 10.85 -7.81
CA THR A 27 4.49 10.77 -9.23
C THR A 27 3.43 9.88 -9.87
N LYS A 28 2.29 10.46 -10.27
CA LYS A 28 1.27 9.75 -11.05
C LYS A 28 1.87 9.46 -12.42
N VAL A 29 2.46 8.29 -12.58
CA VAL A 29 2.90 7.82 -13.90
C VAL A 29 1.73 7.10 -14.57
N GLU A 30 1.25 7.66 -15.67
CA GLU A 30 0.26 7.00 -16.53
C GLU A 30 0.93 5.85 -17.30
N ASN A 31 0.35 4.65 -17.25
CA ASN A 31 0.81 3.51 -18.04
C ASN A 31 0.39 3.72 -19.51
N LYS A 32 1.35 4.12 -20.36
CA LYS A 32 1.16 4.36 -21.81
C LYS A 32 1.56 3.16 -22.68
N GLY A 33 1.58 1.95 -22.11
CA GLY A 33 1.97 0.72 -22.81
C GLY A 33 3.45 0.35 -22.72
N ASN A 34 4.28 1.22 -22.13
CA ASN A 34 5.66 0.92 -21.76
C ASN A 34 5.77 0.82 -20.23
N PRO A 35 6.70 0.01 -19.69
CA PRO A 35 6.94 -0.04 -18.25
C PRO A 35 7.26 1.34 -17.66
N ILE A 36 6.75 1.59 -16.46
CA ILE A 36 7.13 2.73 -15.64
C ILE A 36 8.57 2.53 -15.20
N LYS A 37 9.48 3.40 -15.63
CA LYS A 37 10.89 3.32 -15.22
C LYS A 37 11.10 4.02 -13.88
N VAL A 38 11.68 3.31 -12.93
CA VAL A 38 12.05 3.81 -11.61
C VAL A 38 13.55 4.03 -11.54
N SER A 39 13.95 5.21 -11.06
CA SER A 39 15.37 5.51 -10.79
C SER A 39 15.74 5.21 -9.33
N SER A 40 17.02 4.94 -9.07
CA SER A 40 17.51 4.56 -7.73
C SER A 40 17.16 5.59 -6.65
N ASN A 41 17.16 6.88 -6.98
CA ASN A 41 16.84 7.96 -6.05
C ASN A 41 15.37 7.95 -5.61
N GLN A 42 14.46 7.41 -6.44
CA GLN A 42 13.04 7.33 -6.12
C GLN A 42 12.72 6.16 -5.16
N LEU A 43 13.53 5.10 -5.17
CA LEU A 43 13.30 3.92 -4.32
C LEU A 43 13.49 4.19 -2.84
N SER A 44 14.43 5.07 -2.47
CA SER A 44 14.69 5.42 -1.08
C SER A 44 13.55 6.23 -0.43
N GLU A 45 12.72 6.89 -1.23
CA GLU A 45 11.63 7.74 -0.75
C GLU A 45 10.25 7.06 -0.80
N GLY A 46 10.18 5.87 -1.41
CA GLY A 46 8.93 5.19 -1.73
C GLY A 46 8.34 5.67 -3.05
N VAL A 47 8.15 4.74 -3.98
CA VAL A 47 7.60 5.03 -5.32
C VAL A 47 6.12 4.71 -5.32
N THR A 48 5.32 5.72 -5.67
CA THR A 48 3.86 5.55 -5.76
C THR A 48 3.38 5.54 -7.20
N PHE A 49 2.41 4.68 -7.51
CA PHE A 49 1.72 4.68 -8.80
C PHE A 49 0.26 4.24 -8.62
N SER A 50 -0.59 4.65 -9.56
CA SER A 50 -2.02 4.32 -9.52
C SER A 50 -2.28 3.00 -10.22
N LEU A 51 -3.08 2.14 -9.60
CA LEU A 51 -3.62 0.93 -10.19
C LEU A 51 -5.11 1.10 -10.41
N GLU A 52 -5.54 0.79 -11.63
CA GLU A 52 -6.95 0.60 -11.95
C GLU A 52 -7.26 -0.90 -11.89
N LYS A 53 -8.48 -1.23 -11.44
CA LYS A 53 -8.96 -2.60 -11.33
C LYS A 53 -8.72 -3.37 -12.64
N ASP A 54 -8.13 -4.56 -12.49
CA ASP A 54 -7.85 -5.53 -13.55
C ASP A 54 -6.97 -4.99 -14.71
N LYS A 55 -6.31 -3.83 -14.52
CA LYS A 55 -5.37 -3.26 -15.48
C LYS A 55 -3.95 -3.37 -14.94
N PRO A 56 -3.12 -4.30 -15.44
CA PRO A 56 -1.78 -4.49 -14.93
C PRO A 56 -0.89 -3.29 -15.26
N VAL A 57 0.00 -2.96 -14.32
CA VAL A 57 1.04 -1.95 -14.48
C VAL A 57 2.40 -2.63 -14.37
N GLN A 58 3.23 -2.42 -15.38
CA GLN A 58 4.61 -2.90 -15.38
C GLN A 58 5.55 -1.81 -14.88
N VAL A 59 6.49 -2.18 -14.02
CA VAL A 59 7.47 -1.27 -13.43
C VAL A 59 8.87 -1.85 -13.65
N GLU A 60 9.74 -1.08 -14.29
CA GLU A 60 11.14 -1.41 -14.51
C GLU A 60 11.99 -0.75 -13.41
N PHE A 61 12.60 -1.57 -12.57
CA PHE A 61 13.46 -1.15 -11.47
C PHE A 61 14.89 -0.87 -11.94
N PRO A 62 15.72 -0.15 -11.16
CA PRO A 62 17.08 0.22 -11.55
C PRO A 62 18.03 -0.97 -11.83
N ASP A 63 17.72 -2.14 -11.28
CA ASP A 63 18.41 -3.40 -11.54
C ASP A 63 18.03 -4.03 -12.90
N GLY A 64 17.15 -3.37 -13.66
CA GLY A 64 16.62 -3.83 -14.94
C GLY A 64 15.48 -4.84 -14.82
N GLN A 65 15.06 -5.22 -13.59
CA GLN A 65 13.94 -6.14 -13.42
C GLN A 65 12.62 -5.45 -13.71
N ILE A 66 11.75 -6.16 -14.44
CA ILE A 66 10.38 -5.73 -14.68
C ILE A 66 9.46 -6.54 -13.78
N GLU A 67 8.70 -5.84 -12.94
CA GLU A 67 7.67 -6.43 -12.10
C GLU A 67 6.29 -5.99 -12.59
N THR A 68 5.29 -6.86 -12.41
CA THR A 68 3.90 -6.55 -12.76
C THR A 68 3.07 -6.42 -11.49
N PHE A 69 2.29 -5.35 -11.44
CA PHE A 69 1.35 -5.05 -10.37
C PHE A 69 -0.08 -5.04 -10.90
N THR A 70 -0.98 -5.75 -10.23
CA THR A 70 -2.40 -5.81 -10.62
C THR A 70 -3.27 -5.57 -9.40
N PHE A 71 -4.25 -4.67 -9.54
CA PHE A 71 -5.26 -4.46 -8.50
C PHE A 71 -6.52 -5.25 -8.80
N LYS A 72 -6.93 -6.09 -7.86
CA LYS A 72 -8.14 -6.91 -7.93
C LYS A 72 -9.16 -6.45 -6.91
N VAL A 73 -10.42 -6.50 -7.32
CA VAL A 73 -11.56 -6.09 -6.50
C VAL A 73 -12.69 -7.10 -6.67
N GLU A 74 -13.01 -7.78 -5.57
CA GLU A 74 -14.06 -8.79 -5.53
C GLU A 74 -15.18 -8.33 -4.60
N ASP A 75 -16.43 -8.37 -5.06
CA ASP A 75 -17.58 -8.08 -4.22
C ASP A 75 -17.81 -9.24 -3.24
N VAL A 76 -17.87 -8.92 -1.94
CA VAL A 76 -18.24 -9.91 -0.92
C VAL A 76 -19.77 -9.95 -0.86
N LYS A 77 -20.36 -11.08 -1.25
CA LYS A 77 -21.81 -11.27 -1.12
C LYS A 77 -22.18 -11.27 0.36
N ASN A 78 -22.90 -10.25 0.80
CA ASN A 78 -23.63 -10.32 2.06
C ASN A 78 -24.91 -11.14 1.83
N GLU A 79 -25.10 -12.21 2.60
CA GLU A 79 -26.23 -13.14 2.47
C GLU A 79 -27.60 -12.49 2.74
N ASN A 80 -27.62 -11.30 3.35
CA ASN A 80 -28.82 -10.50 3.50
C ASN A 80 -28.94 -9.53 2.31
N GLY A 81 -29.93 -9.77 1.45
CA GLY A 81 -30.29 -9.00 0.25
C GLY A 81 -30.76 -7.55 0.49
N SER A 82 -30.10 -6.83 1.40
CA SER A 82 -30.37 -5.43 1.63
C SER A 82 -29.58 -4.56 0.65
N ARG A 83 -30.21 -3.50 0.14
CA ARG A 83 -29.56 -2.36 -0.52
C ARG A 83 -28.74 -1.58 0.51
N ALA A 84 -27.74 -2.21 1.11
CA ALA A 84 -26.85 -1.56 2.06
C ALA A 84 -26.13 -0.41 1.33
N THR A 85 -26.15 0.77 1.94
CA THR A 85 -25.39 1.95 1.49
C THR A 85 -23.88 1.72 1.61
N SER A 86 -23.49 0.74 2.42
CA SER A 86 -22.13 0.24 2.52
C SER A 86 -21.94 -1.07 1.75
N LYS A 87 -20.78 -1.22 1.11
CA LYS A 87 -20.40 -2.46 0.39
C LYS A 87 -19.04 -2.93 0.86
N THR A 88 -18.98 -4.18 1.30
CA THR A 88 -17.72 -4.85 1.64
C THR A 88 -17.15 -5.52 0.39
N LYS A 89 -15.86 -5.34 0.17
CA LYS A 89 -15.11 -5.86 -0.96
C LYS A 89 -13.82 -6.48 -0.47
N ARG A 90 -13.32 -7.51 -1.17
CA ARG A 90 -11.94 -7.97 -1.01
C ARG A 90 -11.09 -7.19 -2.01
N MET A 91 -10.10 -6.49 -1.47
CA MET A 91 -9.16 -5.65 -2.22
C MET A 91 -7.81 -6.36 -2.20
N ALA A 92 -7.19 -6.53 -3.35
CA ALA A 92 -5.90 -7.21 -3.44
C ALA A 92 -4.97 -6.53 -4.44
N VAL A 93 -3.70 -6.38 -4.05
CA VAL A 93 -2.62 -6.02 -4.98
C VAL A 93 -1.73 -7.23 -5.16
N GLU A 94 -1.66 -7.72 -6.40
CA GLU A 94 -0.70 -8.73 -6.81
C GLU A 94 0.60 -8.07 -7.26
N ARG A 95 1.72 -8.71 -6.92
CA ARG A 95 3.07 -8.35 -7.35
C ARG A 95 3.82 -9.60 -7.81
N GLY A 96 4.24 -9.61 -9.08
CA GLY A 96 4.92 -10.76 -9.69
C GLY A 96 6.44 -10.62 -9.79
N TYR A 97 7.17 -11.68 -9.45
CA TYR A 97 8.61 -11.88 -9.60
C TYR A 97 8.90 -13.16 -10.41
N GLY A 98 8.87 -13.07 -11.74
CA GLY A 98 9.03 -14.27 -12.57
C GLY A 98 7.95 -15.33 -12.26
N THR A 99 8.35 -16.47 -11.68
CA THR A 99 7.42 -17.55 -11.30
C THR A 99 6.77 -17.38 -9.93
N ALA A 100 7.25 -16.45 -9.11
CA ALA A 100 6.71 -16.17 -7.78
C ALA A 100 5.71 -15.01 -7.83
N ASN A 101 4.59 -15.13 -7.13
CA ASN A 101 3.57 -14.09 -7.02
C ASN A 101 3.25 -13.87 -5.54
N LEU A 102 3.11 -12.59 -5.18
CA LEU A 102 2.65 -12.14 -3.86
C LEU A 102 1.31 -11.43 -4.01
N GLU A 103 0.39 -11.63 -3.09
CA GLU A 103 -0.89 -10.93 -3.05
C GLU A 103 -1.16 -10.35 -1.66
N LEU A 104 -1.06 -9.02 -1.54
CA LEU A 104 -1.49 -8.32 -0.34
C LEU A 104 -2.98 -8.08 -0.42
N SER A 105 -3.74 -8.71 0.47
CA SER A 105 -5.20 -8.68 0.49
C SER A 105 -5.74 -8.05 1.77
N ALA A 106 -6.89 -7.38 1.65
CA ALA A 106 -7.66 -6.91 2.78
C ALA A 106 -9.16 -6.83 2.43
N TYR A 107 -10.02 -7.08 3.42
CA TYR A 107 -11.44 -6.78 3.30
C TYR A 107 -11.67 -5.31 3.63
N ALA A 108 -12.47 -4.62 2.83
CA ALA A 108 -12.75 -3.21 3.04
C ALA A 108 -14.22 -2.86 2.78
N THR A 109 -14.78 -2.06 3.67
CA THR A 109 -16.14 -1.54 3.56
C THR A 109 -16.12 -0.10 3.08
N TYR A 110 -16.79 0.13 1.95
CA TYR A 110 -16.98 1.43 1.33
C TYR A 110 -18.34 2.00 1.69
N SER A 111 -18.39 3.28 2.10
CA SER A 111 -19.64 3.99 2.39
C SER A 111 -19.48 5.48 2.08
N GLY A 112 -20.18 5.97 1.06
CA GLY A 112 -20.01 7.35 0.58
C GLY A 112 -18.58 7.59 0.05
N ARG A 113 -17.91 8.63 0.56
CA ARG A 113 -16.49 8.95 0.26
C ARG A 113 -15.57 8.48 1.40
N SER A 114 -15.78 7.27 1.87
CA SER A 114 -15.05 6.66 2.98
C SER A 114 -14.82 5.18 2.69
N VAL A 115 -13.65 4.69 3.11
CA VAL A 115 -13.27 3.28 3.09
C VAL A 115 -12.67 2.90 4.44
N SER A 116 -13.06 1.75 4.98
CA SER A 116 -12.47 1.16 6.18
C SER A 116 -11.98 -0.24 5.88
N ILE A 117 -10.75 -0.57 6.25
CA ILE A 117 -10.27 -1.95 6.19
C ILE A 117 -10.83 -2.70 7.41
N ASP A 118 -11.53 -3.77 7.14
CA ASP A 118 -12.19 -4.64 8.12
C ASP A 118 -11.23 -5.75 8.55
N GLY A 119 -11.01 -5.91 9.86
CA GLY A 119 -10.11 -6.93 10.39
C GLY A 119 -8.64 -6.68 10.08
N ASP A 120 -7.86 -7.72 9.76
CA ASP A 120 -6.45 -7.60 9.41
C ASP A 120 -6.22 -7.75 7.90
N ALA A 121 -5.11 -7.20 7.43
CA ALA A 121 -4.60 -7.49 6.08
C ALA A 121 -3.75 -8.77 6.14
N TYR A 122 -3.69 -9.50 5.04
CA TYR A 122 -2.92 -10.74 4.93
C TYR A 122 -2.16 -10.78 3.61
N LEU A 123 -1.06 -11.53 3.61
CA LEU A 123 -0.22 -11.78 2.45
C LEU A 123 -0.31 -13.26 2.08
N ASP A 124 -0.82 -13.52 0.88
CA ASP A 124 -0.72 -14.81 0.22
C ASP A 124 0.44 -14.82 -0.78
N PHE A 125 0.96 -16.01 -1.07
CA PHE A 125 2.00 -16.19 -2.08
C PHE A 125 1.86 -17.55 -2.76
N TRP A 126 2.24 -17.61 -4.03
CA TRP A 126 2.27 -18.85 -4.80
C TRP A 126 3.34 -18.78 -5.89
N GLY A 127 3.77 -19.95 -6.33
CA GLY A 127 4.81 -20.10 -7.33
C GLY A 127 5.54 -21.42 -7.18
N LEU A 128 6.25 -21.84 -8.23
CA LEU A 128 7.09 -23.04 -8.15
C LEU A 128 8.28 -22.77 -7.22
N ASN A 129 8.50 -23.66 -6.26
CA ASN A 129 9.59 -23.58 -5.27
C ASN A 129 9.74 -22.19 -4.63
N THR A 130 8.63 -21.52 -4.36
CA THR A 130 8.61 -20.18 -3.79
C THR A 130 8.43 -20.27 -2.28
N SER A 131 9.26 -19.58 -1.52
CA SER A 131 9.10 -19.37 -0.08
C SER A 131 9.11 -17.87 0.25
N VAL A 132 8.49 -17.52 1.37
CA VAL A 132 8.50 -16.17 1.92
C VAL A 132 8.89 -16.24 3.39
N ASP A 133 9.99 -15.58 3.73
CA ASP A 133 10.55 -15.51 5.08
C ASP A 133 10.50 -14.07 5.62
N GLU A 134 10.64 -13.93 6.94
CA GLU A 134 10.65 -12.63 7.64
C GLU A 134 9.43 -11.74 7.33
N LYS A 135 8.27 -12.37 7.06
CA LYS A 135 7.08 -11.64 6.64
C LYS A 135 6.41 -10.89 7.78
N GLU A 136 6.07 -9.63 7.52
CA GLU A 136 5.17 -8.83 8.35
C GLU A 136 4.07 -8.29 7.44
N THR A 137 2.82 -8.40 7.88
CA THR A 137 1.67 -7.76 7.21
C THR A 137 0.89 -7.00 8.26
N LYS A 138 0.54 -5.75 7.96
CA LYS A 138 -0.17 -4.89 8.90
C LYS A 138 -1.10 -3.92 8.21
N VAL A 139 -2.04 -3.42 8.99
CA VAL A 139 -2.82 -2.25 8.59
C VAL A 139 -2.20 -1.00 9.17
N ILE A 140 -1.70 -0.16 8.27
CA ILE A 140 -1.00 1.08 8.59
C ILE A 140 -2.02 2.17 8.95
N LYS A 141 -3.12 2.22 8.20
CA LYS A 141 -4.21 3.17 8.44
C LYS A 141 -5.56 2.51 8.15
N ARG A 142 -6.36 2.35 9.20
CA ARG A 142 -7.64 1.64 9.17
C ARG A 142 -8.66 2.27 8.23
N THR A 143 -8.77 3.60 8.27
CA THR A 143 -9.86 4.32 7.59
C THR A 143 -9.30 5.45 6.74
N GLY A 144 -9.86 5.57 5.53
CA GLY A 144 -9.63 6.66 4.60
C GLY A 144 -10.93 7.43 4.35
N SER A 145 -10.84 8.75 4.20
CA SER A 145 -11.98 9.60 3.87
C SER A 145 -11.56 10.83 3.07
N GLY A 146 -12.42 11.26 2.15
CA GLY A 146 -12.15 12.41 1.29
C GLY A 146 -10.96 12.15 0.35
N ASN A 147 -9.82 12.77 0.64
CA ASN A 147 -8.55 12.60 -0.11
C ASN A 147 -7.50 11.79 0.69
N ASN A 148 -7.92 11.13 1.77
CA ASN A 148 -7.04 10.31 2.60
C ASN A 148 -7.33 8.83 2.40
N TYR A 149 -6.30 8.04 2.10
CA TYR A 149 -6.42 6.60 1.86
C TYR A 149 -6.47 5.78 3.15
N ALA A 150 -7.17 4.64 3.13
CA ALA A 150 -6.88 3.53 4.05
C ALA A 150 -5.69 2.74 3.51
N LYS A 151 -4.83 2.20 4.38
CA LYS A 151 -3.52 1.65 3.98
C LYS A 151 -3.24 0.32 4.65
N ALA A 152 -2.91 -0.69 3.85
CA ALA A 152 -2.32 -1.95 4.29
C ALA A 152 -0.92 -2.06 3.73
N GLY A 153 0.01 -2.69 4.45
CA GLY A 153 1.38 -2.87 4.01
C GLY A 153 1.94 -4.23 4.38
N THR A 154 2.93 -4.66 3.61
CA THR A 154 3.62 -5.91 3.86
C THR A 154 5.10 -5.82 3.53
N THR A 155 5.91 -6.52 4.31
CA THR A 155 7.34 -6.66 4.11
C THR A 155 7.74 -8.13 4.20
N GLY A 156 8.91 -8.46 3.66
CA GLY A 156 9.50 -9.79 3.79
C GLY A 156 10.57 -10.05 2.74
N THR A 157 10.99 -11.30 2.67
CA THR A 157 11.96 -11.77 1.68
C THR A 157 11.34 -12.93 0.91
N VAL A 158 11.17 -12.78 -0.41
CA VAL A 158 10.74 -13.86 -1.29
C VAL A 158 11.96 -14.58 -1.86
N SER A 159 11.94 -15.90 -1.84
CA SER A 159 12.96 -16.73 -2.48
C SER A 159 12.30 -17.74 -3.43
N THR A 160 12.89 -17.93 -4.60
CA THR A 160 12.47 -18.96 -5.57
C THR A 160 13.67 -19.70 -6.12
N THR A 161 13.51 -21.00 -6.34
CA THR A 161 14.51 -21.84 -7.02
C THR A 161 13.94 -22.31 -8.34
N GLU A 162 14.54 -21.93 -9.46
CA GLU A 162 14.14 -22.42 -10.77
C GLU A 162 14.72 -23.82 -11.02
N PRO A 163 13.90 -24.90 -11.06
CA PRO A 163 14.42 -26.27 -11.14
C PRO A 163 15.29 -26.54 -12.37
N ALA A 164 14.95 -25.92 -13.50
CA ALA A 164 15.59 -26.19 -14.78
C ALA A 164 17.00 -25.60 -14.87
N THR A 165 17.25 -24.48 -14.19
CA THR A 165 18.51 -23.74 -14.25
C THR A 165 19.30 -23.82 -12.94
N GLY A 166 18.65 -24.28 -11.85
CA GLY A 166 19.20 -24.24 -10.50
C GLY A 166 19.37 -22.82 -9.95
N VAL A 167 18.86 -21.80 -10.65
CA VAL A 167 19.02 -20.40 -10.26
C VAL A 167 18.16 -20.10 -9.06
N PHE A 168 18.81 -19.62 -8.01
CA PHE A 168 18.18 -19.14 -6.79
C PHE A 168 18.05 -17.62 -6.86
N PHE A 169 16.82 -17.12 -6.77
CA PHE A 169 16.53 -15.69 -6.67
C PHE A 169 15.97 -15.39 -5.29
N THR A 170 16.53 -14.37 -4.65
CA THR A 170 16.03 -13.83 -3.38
C THR A 170 15.87 -12.34 -3.51
N LYS A 171 14.71 -11.82 -3.11
CA LYS A 171 14.43 -10.39 -3.14
C LYS A 171 13.64 -9.95 -1.91
N LYS A 172 14.08 -8.86 -1.30
CA LYS A 172 13.31 -8.17 -0.27
C LYS A 172 12.16 -7.43 -0.93
N PHE A 173 11.01 -7.46 -0.30
CA PHE A 173 9.85 -6.68 -0.70
C PHE A 173 9.37 -5.84 0.48
N ASN A 174 8.96 -4.62 0.16
CA ASN A 174 8.20 -3.75 1.03
C ASN A 174 7.24 -2.97 0.15
N PHE A 175 5.94 -3.17 0.34
CA PHE A 175 4.94 -2.45 -0.43
C PHE A 175 3.63 -2.28 0.31
N GLU A 176 2.89 -1.24 -0.07
CA GLU A 176 1.65 -0.84 0.57
C GLU A 176 0.54 -0.65 -0.46
N MET A 177 -0.64 -1.17 -0.15
CA MET A 177 -1.88 -0.90 -0.87
C MET A 177 -2.64 0.24 -0.18
N TRP A 178 -2.93 1.29 -0.92
CA TRP A 178 -3.65 2.48 -0.45
C TRP A 178 -5.01 2.55 -1.16
N LEU A 179 -6.08 2.29 -0.42
CA LEU A 179 -7.44 2.22 -0.94
C LEU A 179 -8.04 3.62 -1.07
N ASP A 180 -8.47 3.97 -2.29
CA ASP A 180 -9.09 5.27 -2.57
C ASP A 180 -10.51 5.31 -1.99
N PRO A 181 -10.81 6.21 -1.03
CA PRO A 181 -12.15 6.32 -0.43
C PRO A 181 -13.24 6.79 -1.40
N ALA A 182 -12.88 7.39 -2.54
CA ALA A 182 -13.81 7.90 -3.54
C ALA A 182 -14.09 6.92 -4.67
N ASN A 183 -13.21 5.94 -4.90
CA ASN A 183 -13.37 4.97 -5.98
C ASN A 183 -12.78 3.60 -5.59
N SER A 184 -13.66 2.60 -5.43
CA SER A 184 -13.23 1.24 -5.07
C SER A 184 -12.47 0.52 -6.18
N ASP A 185 -12.53 1.00 -7.43
CA ASP A 185 -11.85 0.36 -8.57
C ASP A 185 -10.46 0.93 -8.80
N THR A 186 -9.97 1.76 -7.88
CA THR A 186 -8.62 2.32 -7.92
C THR A 186 -7.92 2.19 -6.58
N ALA A 187 -6.61 1.95 -6.62
CA ALA A 187 -5.72 2.02 -5.47
C ALA A 187 -4.42 2.72 -5.86
N ILE A 188 -3.72 3.27 -4.87
CA ILE A 188 -2.31 3.63 -5.01
C ILE A 188 -1.49 2.48 -4.43
N ILE A 189 -0.44 2.09 -5.12
CA ILE A 189 0.58 1.19 -4.61
C ILE A 189 1.81 2.02 -4.29
N ASN A 190 2.37 1.82 -3.10
CA ASN A 190 3.63 2.42 -2.67
C ASN A 190 4.67 1.31 -2.54
N VAL A 191 5.74 1.36 -3.32
CA VAL A 191 6.84 0.39 -3.27
C VAL A 191 8.04 1.04 -2.60
N ILE A 192 8.55 0.40 -1.56
CA ILE A 192 9.66 0.87 -0.74
C ILE A 192 10.82 -0.13 -0.90
N SER A 193 12.05 0.36 -1.05
CA SER A 193 13.24 -0.49 -1.11
C SER A 193 13.95 -0.62 0.24
#